data_AF-V6LBG6-F1
#
_entry.id   AF-V6LBG6-F1
#
_cell.length_a   1.000
_cell.length_b   1.000
_cell.length_c   1.000
_cell.angle_alpha   90.00
_cell.angle_beta   90.00
_cell.angle_gamma   90.00
#
_symmetry.space_group_name_H-M   'P 1'
#
loop_
_entity.id
_entity.type
_entity.pdbx_description
1 polymer ?
#
loop_
_entity_poly.entity_id
_entity_poly.type
_entity_poly.pdbx_seq_one_letter_code
_entity_poly.pdbx_strand_id
1 'polypeptide(L)'
;MQRPQKPSTSYFLFQAEIRSQYSHLSIGEQAKAMSQRWKDLTEEQRQDYSKKATEQREQYNTDLIKFYEQNPEAKAAEEAEKAEKKQSKKEPKNLKLDEKNLKLFYFVAFIKRFRRQFAPDYLPASAKVRKILDEKFEADCDKTSWGDKWNKASVADRQGVLSFYKEWLKIKK
;
A
#
# COMPACT_ATOMS: atom_id res chain seq x y z
N MET A 1 -21.27 11.14 -22.38
CA MET A 1 -20.02 11.92 -22.43
C MET A 1 -18.85 11.00 -22.07
N GLN A 2 -17.65 11.21 -22.64
CA GLN A 2 -16.47 10.46 -22.21
C GLN A 2 -15.91 11.03 -20.90
N ARG A 3 -15.32 10.17 -20.06
CA ARG A 3 -14.65 10.60 -18.83
C ARG A 3 -13.45 11.50 -19.20
N PRO A 4 -13.36 12.73 -18.67
CA PRO A 4 -12.20 13.59 -18.91
C PRO A 4 -10.90 12.89 -18.50
N GLN A 5 -9.83 13.11 -19.26
CA GLN A 5 -8.50 12.58 -18.92
C GLN A 5 -7.74 13.55 -18.03
N LYS A 6 -7.00 13.02 -17.06
CA LYS A 6 -6.20 13.85 -16.15
C LYS A 6 -5.15 14.64 -16.95
N PRO A 7 -5.07 15.96 -16.75
CA PRO A 7 -4.11 16.78 -17.48
C PRO A 7 -2.69 16.53 -16.98
N SER A 8 -1.73 16.85 -17.84
CA SER A 8 -0.30 16.72 -17.52
C SER A 8 0.14 17.82 -16.57
N THR A 9 1.13 17.53 -15.71
CA THR A 9 1.75 18.57 -14.87
C THR A 9 2.71 19.42 -15.69
N SER A 10 3.11 20.58 -15.17
CA SER A 10 4.04 21.52 -15.83
C SER A 10 5.29 20.85 -16.41
N TYR A 11 5.96 20.01 -15.62
CA TYR A 11 7.12 19.24 -16.09
C TYR A 11 6.79 18.27 -17.23
N PHE A 12 5.64 17.57 -17.19
CA PHE A 12 5.26 16.63 -18.24
C PHE A 12 4.84 17.32 -19.54
N LEU A 13 4.25 18.52 -19.44
CA LEU A 13 3.99 19.37 -20.61
C LEU A 13 5.30 19.75 -21.30
N PHE A 14 6.27 20.25 -20.54
CA PHE A 14 7.60 20.52 -21.04
C PHE A 14 8.28 19.28 -21.63
N GLN A 15 8.21 18.15 -20.93
CA GLN A 15 8.78 16.89 -21.39
C GLN A 15 8.18 16.48 -22.74
N ALA A 16 6.86 16.60 -22.91
CA ALA A 16 6.17 16.25 -24.15
C ALA A 16 6.64 17.09 -25.33
N GLU A 17 6.92 18.38 -25.12
CA GLU A 17 7.40 19.29 -26.16
C GLU A 17 8.82 18.94 -26.64
N ILE A 18 9.71 18.55 -25.73
CA ILE A 18 11.12 18.32 -26.06
C ILE A 18 11.46 16.85 -26.33
N ARG A 19 10.56 15.90 -26.03
CA ARG A 19 10.82 14.46 -26.12
C ARG A 19 11.29 14.03 -27.52
N SER A 20 10.76 14.64 -28.58
CA SER A 20 11.15 14.36 -29.96
C SER A 20 12.63 14.66 -30.23
N GLN A 21 13.19 15.69 -29.57
CA GLN A 21 14.59 16.10 -29.71
C GLN A 21 15.56 15.03 -29.17
N TYR A 22 15.13 14.25 -28.18
CA TYR A 22 15.93 13.20 -27.55
C TYR A 22 15.57 11.79 -28.03
N SER A 23 14.79 11.65 -29.10
CA SER A 23 14.32 10.36 -29.62
C SER A 23 15.43 9.37 -29.99
N HIS A 24 16.65 9.87 -30.23
CA HIS A 24 17.86 9.10 -30.54
C HIS A 24 18.54 8.47 -29.30
N LEU A 25 18.19 8.90 -28.08
CA LEU A 25 18.75 8.39 -26.83
C LEU A 25 17.90 7.25 -26.26
N SER A 26 18.48 6.45 -25.34
CA SER A 26 17.68 5.47 -24.59
C SER A 26 16.68 6.17 -23.66
N ILE A 27 15.59 5.49 -23.28
CA ILE A 27 14.54 6.06 -22.41
C ILE A 27 15.11 6.62 -21.09
N GLY A 28 16.10 5.95 -20.52
CA GLY A 28 16.77 6.40 -19.29
C GLY A 28 17.61 7.67 -19.49
N GLU A 29 18.30 7.77 -20.62
CA GLU A 29 19.09 8.94 -20.98
C GLU A 29 18.21 10.13 -21.36
N GLN A 30 17.13 9.89 -22.11
CA GLN A 30 16.08 10.88 -22.38
C GLN A 30 15.56 11.50 -21.09
N ALA A 31 15.17 10.68 -20.11
CA ALA A 31 14.65 11.15 -18.84
C ALA A 31 15.66 12.02 -18.08
N LYS A 32 16.94 11.61 -18.05
CA LYS A 32 18.02 12.39 -17.43
C LYS A 32 18.23 13.73 -18.14
N ALA A 33 18.31 13.74 -19.47
CA ALA A 33 18.52 14.95 -20.25
C ALA A 33 17.37 15.96 -20.07
N MET A 34 16.12 15.51 -20.14
CA MET A 34 14.95 16.37 -19.96
C MET A 34 14.84 16.88 -18.52
N SER A 35 15.18 16.05 -17.52
CA SER A 35 15.21 16.47 -16.11
C SER A 35 16.26 17.54 -15.86
N GLN A 36 17.44 17.43 -16.48
CA GLN A 36 18.48 18.45 -16.38
C GLN A 36 18.03 19.75 -17.05
N ARG A 37 17.50 19.67 -18.28
CA ARG A 37 17.02 20.84 -19.01
C ARG A 37 15.95 21.61 -18.25
N TRP A 38 15.04 20.91 -17.56
CA TRP A 38 14.02 21.53 -16.71
C TRP A 38 14.61 22.32 -15.54
N LYS A 39 15.69 21.82 -14.92
CA LYS A 39 16.40 22.52 -13.85
C LYS A 39 17.08 23.78 -14.37
N ASP A 40 17.58 23.73 -15.60
CA ASP A 40 18.28 24.84 -16.26
C ASP A 40 17.32 25.93 -16.78
N LEU A 41 16.00 25.69 -16.81
CA LEU A 41 15.02 26.71 -17.18
C LEU A 41 15.05 27.89 -16.20
N THR A 42 14.71 29.08 -16.70
CA THR A 42 14.46 30.23 -15.83
C THR A 42 13.17 30.06 -15.05
N GLU A 43 13.00 30.83 -13.97
CA GLU A 43 11.76 30.80 -13.20
C GLU A 43 10.55 31.24 -14.04
N GLU A 44 10.72 32.24 -14.90
CA GLU A 44 9.68 32.72 -15.82
C GLU A 44 9.22 31.61 -16.78
N GLN A 45 10.17 30.85 -17.35
CA GLN A 45 9.85 29.71 -18.22
C GLN A 45 9.11 28.61 -17.47
N ARG A 46 9.56 28.27 -16.26
CA ARG A 46 8.85 27.29 -15.41
C ARG A 46 7.45 27.78 -15.03
N GLN A 47 7.29 29.08 -14.80
CA GLN A 47 6.02 29.69 -14.45
C GLN A 47 5.01 29.62 -15.60
N ASP A 48 5.45 29.79 -16.85
CA ASP A 48 4.58 29.62 -18.02
C ASP A 48 4.02 28.19 -18.11
N TYR A 49 4.86 27.17 -17.94
CA TYR A 49 4.42 25.77 -17.87
C TYR A 49 3.51 25.50 -16.66
N SER A 50 3.77 26.14 -15.53
CA SER A 50 2.92 26.06 -14.33
C SER A 50 1.53 26.64 -14.59
N LYS A 51 1.47 27.78 -15.27
CA LYS A 51 0.21 28.44 -15.65
C LYS A 51 -0.59 27.57 -16.61
N LYS A 52 0.04 27.08 -17.69
CA LYS A 52 -0.58 26.14 -18.65
C LYS A 52 -1.13 24.88 -17.96
N ALA A 53 -0.37 24.29 -17.05
CA ALA A 53 -0.82 23.11 -16.29
C ALA A 53 -2.00 23.42 -15.36
N THR A 54 -2.03 24.63 -14.78
CA THR A 54 -3.13 25.09 -13.93
C THR A 54 -4.40 25.28 -14.74
N GLU A 55 -4.33 25.97 -15.88
CA GLU A 55 -5.46 26.18 -16.79
C GLU A 55 -6.06 24.85 -17.27
N GLN A 56 -5.21 23.90 -17.71
CA GLN A 56 -5.68 22.57 -18.10
C GLN A 56 -6.33 21.80 -16.93
N ARG A 57 -5.85 22.01 -15.71
CA ARG A 57 -6.42 21.40 -14.50
C ARG A 57 -7.78 21.97 -14.14
N GLU A 58 -7.95 23.28 -14.27
CA GLU A 58 -9.25 23.94 -14.03
C GLU A 58 -10.30 23.49 -15.05
N GLN A 59 -9.91 23.42 -16.33
CA GLN A 59 -10.77 22.91 -17.40
C GLN A 59 -11.16 21.44 -17.13
N TYR A 60 -10.19 20.59 -16.82
CA TYR A 60 -10.44 19.19 -16.46
C TYR A 60 -11.41 19.06 -15.28
N ASN A 61 -11.22 19.84 -14.21
CA ASN A 61 -12.10 19.79 -13.05
C ASN A 61 -13.54 20.17 -13.43
N THR A 62 -13.69 21.19 -14.27
CA THR A 62 -15.01 21.65 -14.75
C THR A 62 -15.69 20.56 -15.58
N ASP A 63 -14.96 19.96 -16.52
CA ASP A 63 -15.47 18.88 -17.35
C ASP A 63 -15.77 17.62 -16.53
N LEU A 64 -14.99 17.36 -15.48
CA LEU A 64 -15.19 16.23 -14.57
C LEU A 64 -16.45 16.42 -13.71
N ILE A 65 -16.72 17.64 -13.25
CA ILE A 65 -17.96 17.97 -12.53
C ILE A 65 -19.16 17.70 -13.44
N LYS A 66 -19.17 18.24 -14.67
CA LYS A 66 -20.24 18.00 -15.65
C LYS A 66 -20.41 16.53 -15.97
N PHE A 67 -19.31 15.79 -16.10
CA PHE A 67 -19.34 14.34 -16.31
C PHE A 67 -20.02 13.63 -15.13
N TYR A 68 -19.68 13.97 -13.88
CA TYR A 68 -20.30 13.35 -12.70
C TYR A 68 -21.75 13.76 -12.46
N GLU A 69 -22.16 14.96 -12.85
CA GLU A 69 -23.58 15.35 -12.86
C GLU A 69 -24.41 14.47 -13.80
N GLN A 70 -23.82 14.09 -14.94
CA GLN A 70 -24.48 13.23 -15.93
C GLN A 70 -24.30 11.73 -15.68
N ASN A 71 -23.34 11.34 -14.83
CA ASN A 71 -22.97 9.95 -14.56
C ASN A 71 -22.71 9.75 -13.04
N PRO A 72 -23.75 9.85 -12.19
CA PRO A 72 -23.60 9.75 -10.74
C PRO A 72 -23.02 8.40 -10.28
N GLU A 73 -23.29 7.31 -11.00
CA GLU A 73 -22.73 5.99 -10.75
C GLU A 73 -21.20 5.95 -10.89
N ALA A 74 -20.64 6.71 -11.84
CA ALA A 74 -19.20 6.80 -12.04
C ALA A 74 -18.51 7.54 -10.88
N LYS A 75 -19.19 8.55 -10.30
CA LYS A 75 -18.72 9.25 -9.11
C LYS A 75 -18.70 8.31 -7.90
N ALA A 76 -19.79 7.59 -7.68
CA ALA A 76 -19.90 6.62 -6.57
C ALA A 76 -18.84 5.52 -6.66
N ALA A 77 -18.59 4.99 -7.87
CA ALA A 77 -17.54 4.00 -8.11
C ALA A 77 -16.13 4.55 -7.80
N GLU A 78 -15.81 5.79 -8.20
CA GLU A 78 -14.51 6.42 -7.89
C GLU A 78 -14.34 6.67 -6.39
N GLU A 79 -15.41 7.08 -5.70
CA GLU A 79 -15.41 7.30 -4.25
C GLU A 79 -15.21 5.99 -3.48
N ALA A 80 -15.86 4.90 -3.91
CA ALA A 80 -15.65 3.55 -3.38
C ALA A 80 -14.20 3.08 -3.59
N GLU A 81 -13.68 3.20 -4.80
CA GLU A 81 -12.29 2.81 -5.13
C GLU A 81 -11.27 3.61 -4.29
N LYS A 82 -11.52 4.92 -4.10
CA LYS A 82 -10.69 5.77 -3.23
C LYS A 82 -10.79 5.37 -1.76
N ALA A 83 -11.96 4.95 -1.30
CA ALA A 83 -12.15 4.45 0.06
C ALA A 83 -11.37 3.15 0.29
N GLU A 84 -11.44 2.19 -0.65
CA GLU A 84 -10.67 0.95 -0.61
C GLU A 84 -9.15 1.20 -0.67
N LYS A 85 -8.70 2.14 -1.52
CA LYS A 85 -7.28 2.55 -1.59
C LYS A 85 -6.80 3.26 -0.32
N LYS A 86 -7.67 3.99 0.38
CA LYS A 86 -7.34 4.59 1.68
C LYS A 86 -7.29 3.56 2.80
N GLN A 87 -8.13 2.53 2.76
CA GLN A 87 -8.06 1.41 3.72
C GLN A 87 -6.77 0.62 3.54
N SER A 88 -6.40 0.27 2.31
CA SER A 88 -5.15 -0.47 2.02
C SER A 88 -3.85 0.32 2.28
N LYS A 89 -3.87 1.66 2.22
CA LYS A 89 -2.72 2.52 2.55
C LYS A 89 -2.50 2.76 4.04
N LYS A 90 -3.48 2.48 4.91
CA LYS A 90 -3.33 2.61 6.37
C LYS A 90 -2.61 1.43 7.01
N GLU A 91 -2.47 0.31 6.30
CA GLU A 91 -1.78 -0.86 6.84
C GLU A 91 -0.26 -0.74 6.64
N PRO A 92 0.52 -0.70 7.73
CA PRO A 92 1.96 -0.71 7.63
C PRO A 92 2.40 -2.03 7.00
N LYS A 93 3.44 -1.99 6.15
CA LYS A 93 3.87 -3.14 5.32
C LYS A 93 4.13 -4.43 6.13
N ASN A 94 4.47 -4.30 7.40
CA ASN A 94 4.71 -5.41 8.33
C ASN A 94 3.42 -6.09 8.85
N LEU A 95 2.23 -5.58 8.54
CA LEU A 95 0.92 -6.14 8.95
C LEU A 95 0.12 -6.74 7.77
N LYS A 96 0.70 -6.75 6.57
CA LYS A 96 0.09 -7.41 5.41
C LYS A 96 -0.08 -8.91 5.68
N LEU A 97 -1.14 -9.50 5.15
CA LEU A 97 -1.31 -10.96 5.18
C LEU A 97 -0.22 -11.60 4.30
N ASP A 98 0.78 -12.17 4.95
CA ASP A 98 1.79 -13.04 4.37
C ASP A 98 1.91 -14.30 5.24
N GLU A 99 2.64 -15.30 4.74
CA GLU A 99 2.80 -16.57 5.45
C GLU A 99 3.42 -16.38 6.84
N LYS A 100 4.32 -15.41 6.98
CA LYS A 100 4.99 -15.09 8.25
C LYS A 100 3.98 -14.56 9.28
N ASN A 101 3.17 -13.59 8.93
CA ASN A 101 2.17 -13.00 9.81
C ASN A 101 1.06 -13.99 10.14
N LEU A 102 0.69 -14.84 9.18
CA LEU A 102 -0.26 -15.92 9.39
C LEU A 102 0.28 -16.95 10.41
N LYS A 103 1.56 -17.36 10.27
CA LYS A 103 2.26 -18.22 11.25
C LYS A 103 2.28 -17.59 12.63
N LEU A 104 2.67 -16.32 12.74
CA LEU A 104 2.68 -15.59 14.00
C LEU A 104 1.29 -15.56 14.64
N PHE A 105 0.25 -15.28 13.85
CA PHE A 105 -1.11 -15.24 14.34
C PHE A 105 -1.59 -16.60 14.88
N TYR A 106 -1.31 -17.67 14.13
CA TYR A 106 -1.58 -19.04 14.56
C TYR A 106 -0.81 -19.38 15.85
N PHE A 107 0.48 -19.07 15.94
CA PHE A 107 1.31 -19.33 17.12
C PHE A 107 0.78 -18.61 18.35
N VAL A 108 0.47 -17.32 18.23
CA VAL A 108 -0.05 -16.54 19.36
C VAL A 108 -1.39 -17.11 19.84
N ALA A 109 -2.29 -17.48 18.93
CA ALA A 109 -3.56 -18.10 19.30
C ALA A 109 -3.35 -19.47 19.98
N PHE A 110 -2.43 -20.30 19.47
CA PHE A 110 -2.08 -21.58 20.08
C PHE A 110 -1.51 -21.40 21.47
N ILE A 111 -0.52 -20.51 21.64
CA ILE A 111 0.13 -20.23 22.93
C ILE A 111 -0.91 -19.74 23.95
N LYS A 112 -1.77 -18.78 23.57
CA LYS A 112 -2.83 -18.27 24.45
C LYS A 112 -3.82 -19.37 24.85
N ARG A 113 -4.19 -20.27 23.93
CA ARG A 113 -5.06 -21.42 24.23
C ARG A 113 -4.37 -22.41 25.15
N PHE A 114 -3.12 -22.76 24.89
CA PHE A 114 -2.34 -23.71 25.69
C PHE A 114 -2.18 -23.22 27.14
N ARG A 115 -1.81 -21.95 27.33
CA ARG A 115 -1.66 -21.34 28.66
C ARG A 115 -2.97 -21.32 29.47
N ARG A 116 -4.12 -21.28 28.80
CA ARG A 116 -5.43 -21.36 29.46
C ARG A 116 -5.76 -22.78 29.93
N GLN A 117 -5.29 -23.79 29.20
CA GLN A 117 -5.68 -25.18 29.40
C GLN A 117 -4.72 -25.98 30.28
N PHE A 118 -3.45 -25.59 30.36
CA PHE A 118 -2.41 -26.33 31.07
C PHE A 118 -1.66 -25.44 32.08
N ALA A 119 -1.38 -25.98 33.27
CA ALA A 119 -0.45 -25.42 34.24
C ALA A 119 0.89 -26.19 34.16
N PRO A 120 2.07 -25.54 34.18
CA PRO A 120 2.31 -24.12 34.41
C PRO A 120 1.83 -23.25 33.25
N ASP A 121 1.46 -22.01 33.59
CA ASP A 121 0.94 -20.94 32.70
C ASP A 121 1.95 -20.44 31.65
N TYR A 122 3.05 -21.17 31.47
CA TYR A 122 4.21 -20.75 30.73
C TYR A 122 4.70 -21.82 29.76
N LEU A 123 4.56 -21.50 28.48
CA LEU A 123 5.22 -22.19 27.38
C LEU A 123 6.48 -21.41 26.98
N PRO A 124 7.70 -21.99 27.08
CA PRO A 124 8.94 -21.30 26.78
C PRO A 124 9.19 -21.13 25.29
N ALA A 125 9.81 -20.01 24.90
CA ALA A 125 10.20 -19.73 23.52
C ALA A 125 11.47 -20.48 23.06
N SER A 126 11.53 -21.79 23.34
CA SER A 126 12.67 -22.64 22.95
C SER A 126 12.63 -23.00 21.46
N ALA A 127 13.77 -23.43 20.91
CA ALA A 127 13.85 -23.94 19.54
C ALA A 127 12.92 -25.14 19.33
N LYS A 128 12.83 -26.04 20.33
CA LYS A 128 11.94 -27.21 20.30
C LYS A 128 10.48 -26.81 20.22
N VAL A 129 10.03 -25.85 21.02
CA VAL A 129 8.64 -25.39 21.00
C VAL A 129 8.30 -24.70 19.67
N ARG A 130 9.20 -23.87 19.14
CA ARG A 130 8.99 -23.23 17.83
C ARG A 130 8.86 -24.26 16.71
N LYS A 131 9.72 -25.29 16.71
CA LYS A 131 9.64 -26.39 15.75
C LYS A 131 8.28 -27.11 15.82
N ILE A 132 7.79 -27.39 17.02
CA ILE A 132 6.46 -28.02 17.21
C ILE A 132 5.34 -27.11 16.67
N LEU A 133 5.43 -25.80 16.91
CA LEU A 133 4.46 -24.84 16.39
C LEU A 133 4.47 -24.78 14.85
N ASP A 134 5.66 -24.79 14.24
CA ASP A 134 5.82 -24.84 12.78
C ASP A 134 5.22 -26.13 12.19
N GLU A 135 5.55 -27.29 12.76
CA GLU A 135 4.99 -28.59 12.34
C GLU A 135 3.46 -28.61 12.44
N LYS A 136 2.91 -28.06 13.54
CA LYS A 136 1.46 -27.92 13.72
C LYS A 136 0.81 -26.94 12.76
N PHE A 137 1.50 -25.86 12.42
CA PHE A 137 1.00 -24.92 11.43
C PHE A 137 0.88 -25.59 10.06
N GLU A 138 1.89 -26.32 9.61
CA GLU A 138 1.80 -26.99 8.30
C GLU A 138 0.81 -28.16 8.29
N ALA A 139 0.59 -28.84 9.43
CA ALA A 139 -0.33 -29.97 9.53
C ALA A 139 -1.81 -29.54 9.70
N ASP A 140 -2.08 -28.57 10.59
CA ASP A 140 -3.43 -28.29 11.09
C ASP A 140 -3.97 -26.90 10.68
N CYS A 141 -3.15 -26.01 10.08
CA CYS A 141 -3.60 -24.66 9.75
C CYS A 141 -4.35 -24.60 8.41
N ASP A 142 -5.67 -24.39 8.48
CA ASP A 142 -6.44 -23.91 7.33
C ASP A 142 -6.05 -22.46 7.00
N LYS A 143 -5.10 -22.29 6.08
CA LYS A 143 -4.53 -21.00 5.69
C LYS A 143 -5.61 -20.02 5.19
N THR A 144 -6.68 -20.51 4.58
CA THR A 144 -7.80 -19.68 4.09
C THR A 144 -8.59 -19.13 5.27
N SER A 145 -9.07 -20.00 6.16
CA SER A 145 -9.84 -19.58 7.33
C SER A 145 -9.06 -18.67 8.28
N TRP A 146 -7.75 -18.91 8.45
CA TRP A 146 -6.89 -18.06 9.28
C TRP A 146 -6.55 -16.73 8.59
N GLY A 147 -6.41 -16.73 7.26
CA GLY A 147 -6.24 -15.51 6.46
C GLY A 147 -7.45 -14.59 6.56
N ASP A 148 -8.67 -15.15 6.51
CA ASP A 148 -9.90 -14.39 6.71
C ASP A 148 -9.99 -13.79 8.11
N LYS A 149 -9.61 -14.56 9.14
CA LYS A 149 -9.55 -14.05 10.52
C LYS A 149 -8.53 -12.92 10.67
N TRP A 150 -7.36 -13.05 10.04
CA TRP A 150 -6.36 -11.98 10.01
C TRP A 150 -6.93 -10.73 9.35
N ASN A 151 -7.54 -10.85 8.16
CA ASN A 151 -8.11 -9.74 7.42
C ASN A 151 -9.30 -9.07 8.14
N LYS A 152 -10.06 -9.81 8.95
CA LYS A 152 -11.13 -9.27 9.80
C LYS A 152 -10.61 -8.60 11.07
N ALA A 153 -9.42 -8.98 11.56
CA ALA A 153 -8.84 -8.38 12.75
C ALA A 153 -8.47 -6.91 12.52
N SER A 154 -8.64 -6.08 13.55
CA SER A 154 -8.26 -4.67 13.47
C SER A 154 -6.74 -4.52 13.37
N VAL A 155 -6.27 -3.36 12.88
CA VAL A 155 -4.83 -3.04 12.85
C VAL A 155 -4.21 -3.16 14.25
N ALA A 156 -4.92 -2.70 15.29
CA ALA A 156 -4.49 -2.79 16.68
C ALA A 156 -4.32 -4.25 17.15
N ASP A 157 -5.26 -5.13 16.78
CA ASP A 157 -5.19 -6.55 17.15
C ASP A 157 -4.01 -7.26 16.47
N ARG A 158 -3.82 -7.04 15.17
CA ARG A 158 -2.68 -7.60 14.41
C ARG A 158 -1.36 -7.10 14.98
N GLN A 159 -1.31 -5.84 15.41
CA GLN A 159 -0.13 -5.26 16.05
C GLN A 159 0.11 -5.85 17.45
N GLY A 160 -0.96 -6.13 18.20
CA GLY A 160 -0.93 -6.85 19.47
C GLY A 160 -0.40 -8.28 19.32
N VAL A 161 -0.71 -8.98 18.24
CA VAL A 161 -0.15 -10.31 17.92
C VAL A 161 1.37 -10.23 17.77
N LEU A 162 1.87 -9.26 16.99
CA LEU A 162 3.32 -9.07 16.81
C LEU A 162 4.02 -8.72 18.13
N SER A 163 3.44 -7.83 18.93
CA SER A 163 3.98 -7.43 20.23
C SER A 163 4.03 -8.62 21.19
N PHE A 164 2.93 -9.37 21.31
CA PHE A 164 2.88 -10.55 22.16
C PHE A 164 3.94 -11.58 21.77
N TYR A 165 4.11 -11.88 20.47
CA TYR A 165 5.11 -12.85 20.05
C TYR A 165 6.53 -12.39 20.38
N LYS A 166 6.84 -11.10 20.18
CA LYS A 166 8.13 -10.51 20.56
C LYS A 166 8.39 -10.59 22.06
N GLU A 167 7.38 -10.35 22.88
CA GLU A 167 7.49 -10.48 24.33
C GLU A 167 7.67 -11.95 24.75
N TRP A 168 6.91 -12.85 24.13
CA TRP A 168 7.04 -14.28 24.33
C TRP A 168 8.46 -14.79 24.06
N LEU A 169 9.11 -14.31 22.99
CA LEU A 169 10.51 -14.63 22.67
C LEU A 169 11.51 -14.18 23.75
N LYS A 170 11.17 -13.14 24.54
CA LYS A 170 12.04 -12.63 25.61
C LYS A 170 11.90 -13.44 26.91
N ILE A 171 10.84 -14.23 27.05
CA ILE A 171 10.66 -15.05 28.24
C ILE A 171 11.69 -16.18 28.18
N LYS A 172 12.76 -16.04 28.97
CA LYS A 172 13.79 -17.06 29.14
C LYS A 172 13.33 -18.04 30.22
N LYS A 173 13.51 -19.33 29.98
CA LYS A 173 13.61 -20.32 31.06
C LYS A 173 15.00 -20.24 31.64
#